data_AF-A0A7W0AS00-F1
#
_entry.id   AF-A0A7W0AS00-F1
#
_cell.length_a   1.000
_cell.length_b   1.000
_cell.length_c   1.000
_cell.angle_alpha   90.00
_cell.angle_beta   90.00
_cell.angle_gamma   90.00
#
_symmetry.space_group_name_H-M   'P 1'
#
loop_
_entity.id
_entity.type
_entity.pdbx_description
1 polymer ?
#
loop_
_entity_poly.entity_id
_entity_poly.type
_entity_poly.pdbx_seq_one_letter_code
_entity_poly.pdbx_strand_id
1 'polypeptide(L)'
;MTLGGSALSGETAQQAAMREVKEEIGLNLDLSEIMPAFTINFENGFDDTFLVVENINLEDIHFTDKEVQAVKWASYSDICQMIEHGTFIPYFDSKIRMCFEIRG
;
A
#
# COMPACT_ATOMS: atom_id res chain seq x y z
N MET A 1 0.17 -0.02 -7.53
CA MET A 1 -0.15 -1.12 -6.61
C MET A 1 -0.16 -0.56 -5.21
N THR A 2 -1.10 -1.01 -4.38
CA THR A 2 -1.22 -0.66 -2.96
C THR A 2 -1.52 -1.95 -2.21
N LEU A 3 -0.95 -2.11 -1.03
CA LEU A 3 -1.12 -3.26 -0.13
C LEU A 3 -1.46 -2.71 1.25
N GLY A 4 -1.97 -3.53 2.15
CA GLY A 4 -2.29 -3.05 3.48
C GLY A 4 -2.90 -4.10 4.39
N GLY A 5 -2.47 -4.06 5.64
CA GLY A 5 -3.04 -4.85 6.71
C GLY A 5 -2.83 -4.16 8.05
N SER A 6 -3.02 -4.90 9.12
CA SER A 6 -2.94 -4.36 10.48
C SER A 6 -1.69 -4.85 11.19
N ALA A 7 -1.08 -3.96 11.97
CA ALA A 7 0.01 -4.35 12.84
C ALA A 7 -0.48 -5.31 13.93
N LEU A 8 0.25 -6.40 14.13
CA LEU A 8 0.05 -7.31 15.24
C LEU A 8 0.67 -6.73 16.52
N SER A 9 0.23 -7.23 17.67
CA SER A 9 0.77 -6.79 18.95
C SER A 9 2.29 -7.01 19.02
N GLY A 10 3.03 -5.92 19.23
CA GLY A 10 4.48 -5.93 19.30
C GLY A 10 5.20 -5.61 17.99
N GLU A 11 4.49 -5.45 16.87
CA GLU A 11 5.07 -5.00 15.61
C GLU A 11 5.25 -3.48 15.57
N THR A 12 6.33 -3.02 14.92
CA THR A 12 6.41 -1.66 14.40
C THR A 12 5.64 -1.54 13.08
N ALA A 13 5.32 -0.32 12.65
CA ALA A 13 4.67 -0.08 11.36
C ALA A 13 5.49 -0.66 10.17
N GLN A 14 6.82 -0.56 10.23
CA GLN A 14 7.72 -1.15 9.25
C GLN A 14 7.61 -2.67 9.21
N GLN A 15 7.60 -3.33 10.39
CA GLN A 15 7.51 -4.79 10.49
C GLN A 15 6.19 -5.29 9.92
N ALA A 16 5.08 -4.64 10.28
CA ALA A 16 3.76 -4.94 9.73
C ALA A 16 3.77 -4.77 8.20
N ALA A 17 4.17 -3.61 7.68
CA ALA A 17 4.20 -3.35 6.24
C ALA A 17 5.08 -4.34 5.46
N MET A 18 6.27 -4.69 5.97
CA MET A 18 7.14 -5.69 5.34
C MET A 18 6.54 -7.10 5.37
N ARG A 19 5.84 -7.48 6.45
CA ARG A 19 5.13 -8.76 6.54
C ARG A 19 3.98 -8.80 5.54
N GLU A 20 3.12 -7.79 5.50
CA GLU A 20 1.98 -7.72 4.57
C GLU A 20 2.45 -7.77 3.10
N VAL A 21 3.51 -7.04 2.73
CA VAL A 21 4.10 -7.10 1.37
C VAL A 21 4.51 -8.55 1.01
N LYS A 22 5.07 -9.28 1.97
CA LYS A 22 5.51 -10.65 1.76
C LYS A 22 4.33 -11.63 1.71
N GLU A 23 3.31 -11.45 2.54
CA GLU A 23 2.12 -12.31 2.60
C GLU A 23 1.25 -12.12 1.35
N GLU A 24 0.97 -10.88 0.98
CA GLU A 24 0.08 -10.52 -0.12
C GLU A 24 0.69 -10.81 -1.50
N ILE A 25 1.97 -10.47 -1.71
CA ILE A 25 2.61 -10.52 -3.05
C ILE A 25 3.97 -11.23 -3.11
N GLY A 26 4.45 -11.80 -2.01
CA GLY A 26 5.67 -12.63 -2.00
C GLY A 26 7.00 -11.88 -2.11
N LEU A 27 6.98 -10.55 -2.10
CA LEU A 27 8.18 -9.73 -2.23
C LEU A 27 8.81 -9.43 -0.86
N ASN A 28 10.13 -9.28 -0.84
CA ASN A 28 10.84 -8.79 0.34
C ASN A 28 11.18 -7.32 0.12
N LEU A 29 10.84 -6.50 1.10
CA LEU A 29 11.14 -5.07 1.14
C LEU A 29 11.86 -4.78 2.45
N ASP A 30 12.81 -3.84 2.44
CA ASP A 30 13.45 -3.36 3.66
C ASP A 30 13.00 -1.93 3.96
N LEU A 31 12.15 -1.79 4.97
CA LEU A 31 11.66 -0.52 5.49
C LEU A 31 12.30 -0.15 6.82
N SER A 32 13.30 -0.89 7.32
CA SER A 32 13.84 -0.76 8.68
C SER A 32 14.27 0.68 9.04
N GLU A 33 14.86 1.39 8.08
CA GLU A 33 15.33 2.77 8.23
C GLU A 33 14.42 3.79 7.51
N ILE A 34 13.22 3.36 7.10
CA ILE A 34 12.25 4.19 6.38
C ILE A 34 11.13 4.63 7.33
N MET A 35 10.85 5.93 7.32
CA MET A 35 9.70 6.50 8.02
C MET A 35 8.45 6.39 7.14
N PRO A 36 7.24 6.25 7.74
CA PRO A 36 6.00 6.46 7.01
C PRO A 36 6.02 7.84 6.33
N ALA A 37 5.55 7.92 5.10
CA ALA A 37 5.43 9.18 4.37
C ALA A 37 4.41 10.11 5.05
N PHE A 38 3.36 9.53 5.64
CA PHE A 38 2.37 10.22 6.44
C PHE A 38 1.58 9.24 7.31
N THR A 39 0.95 9.78 8.35
CA THR A 39 0.03 9.08 9.25
C THR A 39 -1.35 9.74 9.19
N ILE A 40 -2.42 8.97 9.01
CA ILE A 40 -3.80 9.48 9.07
C ILE A 40 -4.48 8.87 10.29
N ASN A 41 -4.92 9.73 11.23
CA ASN A 41 -5.65 9.30 12.42
C ASN A 41 -7.16 9.23 12.14
N PHE A 42 -7.84 8.29 12.79
CA PHE A 42 -9.30 8.18 12.85
C PHE A 42 -9.72 7.77 14.27
N GLU A 43 -11.04 7.72 14.53
CA GLU A 43 -11.59 7.62 15.88
C GLU A 43 -10.99 6.51 16.75
N ASN A 44 -10.67 5.36 16.14
CA ASN A 44 -10.21 4.16 16.85
C ASN A 44 -8.85 3.64 16.35
N GLY A 45 -8.03 4.49 15.71
CA GLY A 45 -6.74 4.05 15.19
C GLY A 45 -6.07 5.06 14.25
N PHE A 46 -5.07 4.58 13.54
CA PHE A 46 -4.36 5.36 12.54
C PHE A 46 -3.80 4.44 11.45
N ASP A 47 -3.61 5.01 10.26
CA ASP A 47 -2.90 4.38 9.15
C ASP A 47 -1.53 5.04 9.00
N ASP A 48 -0.45 4.26 9.14
CA ASP A 48 0.89 4.65 8.69
C ASP A 48 1.07 4.23 7.23
N THR A 49 1.33 5.19 6.33
CA THR A 49 1.45 4.92 4.89
C THR A 49 2.90 5.07 4.43
N PHE A 50 3.45 4.00 3.86
CA PHE A 50 4.75 4.01 3.20
C PHE A 50 4.58 4.20 1.69
N LEU A 51 5.39 5.07 1.09
CA LEU A 51 5.46 5.26 -0.36
C LEU A 51 6.80 4.70 -0.84
N VAL A 52 6.74 3.67 -1.67
CA VAL A 52 7.90 2.88 -2.08
C VAL A 52 8.07 2.99 -3.60
N VAL A 53 9.29 3.30 -4.03
CA VAL A 53 9.64 3.39 -5.46
C VAL A 53 10.66 2.30 -5.77
N GLU A 54 10.16 1.20 -6.33
CA GLU A 54 10.97 0.03 -6.67
C GLU A 54 10.64 -0.44 -8.09
N ASN A 55 11.61 -1.07 -8.75
CA ASN A 55 11.44 -1.68 -10.06
C ASN A 55 10.96 -3.12 -9.89
N ILE A 56 9.65 -3.30 -9.69
CA ILE A 56 9.04 -4.61 -9.49
C ILE A 56 8.49 -5.14 -10.82
N ASN A 57 8.93 -6.35 -11.22
CA ASN A 57 8.29 -7.10 -12.29
C ASN A 57 7.05 -7.83 -11.74
N LEU A 58 5.92 -7.70 -12.41
CA LEU A 58 4.68 -8.36 -11.98
C LEU A 58 4.75 -9.89 -12.08
N GLU A 59 5.67 -10.42 -12.89
CA GLU A 59 5.90 -11.87 -13.03
C GLU A 59 6.54 -12.49 -11.77
N ASP A 60 7.22 -11.68 -10.94
CA ASP A 60 7.86 -12.12 -9.70
C ASP A 60 6.88 -12.15 -8.51
N ILE A 61 5.62 -11.75 -8.72
CA ILE A 61 4.61 -11.69 -7.66
C ILE A 61 3.97 -13.06 -7.44
N HIS A 62 3.86 -13.42 -6.17
CA HIS A 62 3.24 -14.67 -5.73
C HIS A 62 2.20 -14.39 -4.64
N PHE A 63 0.95 -14.75 -4.92
CA PHE A 63 -0.16 -14.58 -3.98
C PHE A 63 -0.19 -15.73 -2.98
N THR A 64 0.18 -15.48 -1.72
CA THR A 64 0.42 -16.54 -0.73
C THR A 64 -0.78 -16.76 0.21
N ASP A 65 -1.45 -15.69 0.64
CA ASP A 65 -2.51 -15.71 1.66
C ASP A 65 -3.94 -15.85 1.13
N LYS A 66 -4.12 -15.78 -0.20
CA LYS A 66 -5.41 -15.76 -0.93
C LYS A 66 -6.25 -14.49 -0.74
N GLU A 67 -5.76 -13.50 0.00
CA GLU A 67 -6.43 -12.20 0.10
C GLU A 67 -6.29 -11.43 -1.22
N VAL A 68 -5.12 -11.53 -1.84
CA VAL A 68 -4.84 -10.93 -3.16
C VAL A 68 -5.01 -11.95 -4.29
N GLN A 69 -5.74 -11.55 -5.33
CA GLN A 69 -6.00 -12.40 -6.51
C GLN A 69 -5.27 -11.91 -7.77
N ALA A 70 -5.03 -10.62 -7.84
CA ALA A 70 -4.37 -9.98 -8.98
C ALA A 70 -3.86 -8.60 -8.55
N VAL A 71 -2.81 -8.15 -9.22
CA VAL A 71 -2.25 -6.82 -9.05
C VAL A 71 -2.00 -6.19 -10.41
N LYS A 72 -2.04 -4.85 -10.45
CA LYS A 72 -1.69 -4.08 -11.63
C LYS A 72 -1.00 -2.78 -11.26
N TRP A 73 -0.22 -2.27 -12.20
CA TRP A 73 0.16 -0.86 -12.20
C TRP A 73 -1.03 -0.02 -12.65
N ALA A 74 -1.19 1.13 -12.01
CA ALA A 74 -2.26 2.08 -12.28
C ALA A 74 -1.71 3.48 -12.10
N SER A 75 -2.01 4.36 -13.06
CA SER A 75 -1.73 5.79 -12.95
C SER A 75 -2.71 6.47 -11.97
N TYR A 76 -2.42 7.73 -11.63
CA TYR A 76 -3.36 8.57 -10.87
C TYR A 76 -4.75 8.59 -11.51
N SER A 77 -4.83 8.82 -12.83
CA SER A 77 -6.10 8.85 -13.55
C SER A 77 -6.82 7.50 -13.53
N ASP A 78 -6.08 6.38 -13.64
CA ASP A 78 -6.67 5.04 -13.57
C ASP A 78 -7.30 4.80 -12.20
N ILE A 79 -6.61 5.19 -11.12
CA ILE A 79 -7.11 5.03 -9.74
C ILE A 79 -8.37 5.90 -9.53
N CYS A 80 -8.37 7.16 -9.96
CA CYS A 80 -9.54 8.03 -9.85
C CYS A 80 -10.76 7.44 -10.59
N GLN A 81 -10.58 6.93 -11.82
CA GLN A 81 -11.65 6.25 -12.56
C GLN A 81 -12.13 4.98 -11.84
N MET A 82 -11.22 4.20 -11.26
CA MET A 82 -11.61 3.00 -10.51
C MET A 82 -12.41 3.35 -9.25
N ILE A 83 -12.10 4.46 -8.58
CA ILE A 83 -12.87 4.99 -7.44
C ILE A 83 -14.26 5.41 -7.90
N GLU A 84 -14.37 6.17 -8.99
CA GLU A 84 -15.66 6.59 -9.57
C GLU A 84 -16.54 5.40 -9.96
N HIS A 85 -15.93 4.33 -10.48
CA HIS A 85 -16.62 3.10 -10.83
C HIS A 85 -16.88 2.14 -9.64
N GLY A 86 -16.44 2.48 -8.43
CA GLY A 86 -16.61 1.63 -7.25
C GLY A 86 -15.80 0.34 -7.27
N THR A 87 -14.72 0.30 -8.05
CA THR A 87 -13.80 -0.86 -8.18
C THR A 87 -12.49 -0.68 -7.41
N PHE A 88 -12.37 0.42 -6.65
CA PHE A 88 -11.27 0.71 -5.75
C PHE A 88 -11.82 1.31 -4.45
N ILE A 89 -11.01 1.28 -3.38
CA ILE A 89 -11.37 1.86 -2.09
C ILE A 89 -11.70 3.35 -2.29
N PRO A 90 -12.83 3.87 -1.76
CA PRO A 90 -13.30 5.23 -2.01
C PRO A 90 -12.52 6.28 -1.21
N TYR A 91 -11.20 6.32 -1.42
CA TYR A 91 -10.35 7.37 -0.85
C TYR A 91 -10.66 8.72 -1.46
N PHE A 92 -10.45 9.78 -0.68
CA PHE A 92 -10.51 11.14 -1.21
C PHE A 92 -9.48 11.33 -2.33
N ASP A 93 -9.89 12.00 -3.40
CA ASP A 93 -9.01 12.37 -4.51
C ASP A 93 -7.73 13.05 -4.02
N SER A 94 -7.86 13.94 -3.03
CA SER A 94 -6.74 14.65 -2.41
C SER A 94 -5.72 13.70 -1.76
N LYS A 95 -6.16 12.60 -1.13
CA LYS A 95 -5.25 11.59 -0.57
C LYS A 95 -4.46 10.91 -1.67
N ILE A 96 -5.14 10.48 -2.75
CA ILE A 96 -4.47 9.82 -3.89
C ILE A 96 -3.49 10.79 -4.55
N ARG A 97 -3.92 12.02 -4.83
CA ARG A 97 -3.08 13.08 -5.42
C ARG A 97 -1.83 13.34 -4.57
N MET A 98 -2.00 13.48 -3.25
CA MET A 98 -0.89 13.66 -2.31
C MET A 98 0.15 12.52 -2.42
N CYS A 99 -0.27 11.25 -2.56
CA CYS A 99 0.68 10.14 -2.73
C CYS A 99 1.53 10.28 -4.01
N PHE A 100 0.93 10.77 -5.11
CA PHE A 100 1.67 10.99 -6.36
C PHE A 100 2.57 12.23 -6.31
N GLU A 101 2.18 13.25 -5.55
CA GLU A 101 2.97 14.48 -5.36
C GLU A 101 4.16 14.27 -4.42
N ILE A 102 4.00 13.51 -3.32
CA ILE A 102 5.11 13.18 -2.39
C ILE A 102 6.20 12.34 -3.08
N ARG A 103 5.79 11.49 -4.04
CA ARG A 103 6.73 10.69 -4.83
C ARG A 103 7.60 11.54 -5.78
N GLY A 104 7.14 12.74 -6.13
CA GLY A 104 7.71 13.62 -7.16
C GLY A 104 8.91 14.43 -6.69
#